data_AF-A0A1F6PWY3-F1
#
_entry.id   AF-A0A1F6PWY3-F1
#
_cell.length_a   1.000
_cell.length_b   1.000
_cell.length_c   1.000
_cell.angle_alpha   90.00
_cell.angle_beta   90.00
_cell.angle_gamma   90.00
#
_symmetry.space_group_name_H-M   'P 1'
#
loop_
_entity.id
_entity.type
_entity.pdbx_description
1 polymer ?
#
loop_
_entity_poly.entity_id
_entity_poly.type
_entity_poly.pdbx_seq_one_letter_code
_entity_poly.pdbx_strand_id
1 'polypeptide(L)'
;MDNDKVEIIDYKTGSIRNLPQDDLQLNLYALVCRDYLDLIPAKLSLYFLKINQKTSVDVSNLYIDLLKNLVLNTADKILSQNFTITQESLQNCNDCCYQKICPKLPN
;
A
#
# COMPACT_ATOMS: atom_id res chain seq x y z
N MET A 1 12.06 26.49 8.92
CA MET A 1 10.68 26.17 8.54
C MET A 1 10.25 25.08 9.50
N ASP A 2 9.18 25.28 10.24
CA ASP A 2 8.59 24.16 10.98
C ASP A 2 8.15 23.13 9.93
N ASN A 3 8.67 21.91 9.99
CA ASN A 3 8.20 20.87 9.08
C ASN A 3 6.73 20.61 9.41
N ASP A 4 5.83 21.06 8.55
CA ASP A 4 4.39 20.94 8.78
C ASP A 4 4.03 19.46 8.97
N LYS A 5 3.43 19.15 10.12
CA LYS A 5 2.86 17.82 10.35
C LYS A 5 1.66 17.66 9.44
N VAL A 6 1.66 16.64 8.59
CA VAL A 6 0.59 16.39 7.61
C VAL A 6 -0.19 15.12 7.92
N GLU A 7 -1.47 15.13 7.54
CA GLU A 7 -2.32 13.95 7.46
C GLU A 7 -2.39 13.50 5.99
N ILE A 8 -2.16 12.22 5.75
CA ILE A 8 -2.30 11.60 4.43
C ILE A 8 -3.68 10.96 4.36
N ILE A 9 -4.46 11.35 3.35
CA ILE A 9 -5.84 10.88 3.17
C ILE A 9 -5.99 10.21 1.80
N ASP A 10 -6.43 8.95 1.81
CA ASP A 10 -6.80 8.21 0.60
C ASP A 10 -8.33 8.08 0.51
N TYR A 11 -8.90 8.71 -0.53
CA TYR A 11 -10.34 8.72 -0.78
C TYR A 11 -10.75 7.52 -1.62
N LYS A 12 -11.62 6.67 -1.06
CA LYS A 12 -12.12 5.46 -1.72
C LYS A 12 -13.63 5.51 -1.94
N THR A 13 -14.09 4.92 -3.04
CA THR A 13 -15.52 4.74 -3.38
C THR A 13 -16.00 3.28 -3.23
N GLY A 14 -15.10 2.38 -2.83
CA GLY A 14 -15.39 0.96 -2.62
C GLY A 14 -16.11 0.68 -1.30
N SER A 15 -16.22 -0.60 -0.97
CA SER A 15 -16.74 -1.07 0.31
C SER A 15 -15.88 -0.60 1.47
N ILE A 16 -16.52 -0.35 2.62
CA ILE A 16 -15.83 0.00 3.85
C ILE A 16 -14.87 -1.12 4.28
N ARG A 17 -13.70 -0.72 4.80
CA ARG A 17 -12.79 -1.60 5.52
C ARG A 17 -12.08 -0.84 6.64
N ASN A 18 -11.51 -1.59 7.58
CA ASN A 18 -10.60 -1.02 8.57
C ASN A 18 -9.27 -0.63 7.91
N LEU A 19 -8.61 0.39 8.49
CA LEU A 19 -7.24 0.78 8.13
C LEU A 19 -6.27 0.12 9.12
N PRO A 20 -5.51 -0.91 8.70
CA PRO A 20 -4.44 -1.42 9.52
C PRO A 20 -3.22 -0.48 9.47
N GLN A 21 -2.33 -0.56 10.47
CA GLN A 21 -1.14 0.29 10.51
C GLN A 21 -0.13 -0.01 9.39
N ASP A 22 -0.11 -1.24 8.88
CA ASP A 22 0.78 -1.72 7.83
C ASP A 22 0.20 -1.57 6.41
N ASP A 23 -0.82 -0.73 6.22
CA ASP A 23 -1.43 -0.47 4.92
C ASP A 23 -0.38 0.00 3.89
N LEU A 24 -0.16 -0.79 2.84
CA LEU A 24 0.92 -0.55 1.88
C LEU A 24 0.76 0.76 1.10
N GLN A 25 -0.47 1.14 0.73
CA GLN A 25 -0.71 2.35 -0.08
C GLN A 25 -0.42 3.61 0.73
N LEU A 26 -0.98 3.70 1.94
CA LEU A 26 -0.82 4.89 2.77
C LEU A 26 0.59 5.04 3.33
N ASN A 27 1.24 3.92 3.71
CA ASN A 27 2.65 3.97 4.11
C ASN A 27 3.58 4.37 2.95
N LEU A 28 3.20 4.11 1.68
CA LEU A 28 4.01 4.51 0.53
C LEU A 28 3.99 6.03 0.36
N TYR A 29 2.82 6.64 0.52
CA TYR A 29 2.71 8.10 0.55
C TYR A 29 3.47 8.69 1.74
N ALA A 30 3.42 8.04 2.90
CA ALA A 30 4.17 8.48 4.08
C ALA A 30 5.68 8.43 3.86
N LEU A 31 6.19 7.39 3.19
CA LEU A 31 7.59 7.29 2.78
C LEU A 31 7.98 8.48 1.90
N VAL A 32 7.17 8.83 0.90
CA VAL A 32 7.44 9.95 0.00
C VAL A 32 7.43 11.28 0.75
N CYS A 33 6.43 11.51 1.61
CA CYS A 33 6.37 12.70 2.46
C CYS A 33 7.63 12.86 3.32
N ARG A 34 8.04 11.78 4.01
CA ARG A 34 9.16 11.78 4.95
C ARG A 34 10.52 11.92 4.26
N ASP A 35 10.76 11.16 3.18
CA ASP A 35 12.09 11.01 2.58
C ASP A 35 12.35 12.00 1.42
N TYR A 36 11.30 12.54 0.79
CA TYR A 36 11.44 13.29 -0.47
C TYR A 36 10.75 14.66 -0.51
N LEU A 37 9.83 14.95 0.41
CA LEU A 37 9.06 16.22 0.42
C LEU A 37 9.34 17.09 1.64
N ASP A 38 10.26 16.70 2.52
CA ASP A 38 10.56 17.38 3.79
C ASP A 38 9.32 17.62 4.68
N LEU A 39 8.31 16.73 4.59
CA LEU A 39 7.08 16.77 5.39
C LEU A 39 7.16 15.76 6.54
N ILE A 40 6.47 16.05 7.65
CA ILE A 40 6.33 15.09 8.76
C ILE A 40 4.96 14.41 8.65
N PRO A 41 4.86 13.18 8.11
CA PRO A 41 3.60 12.45 8.12
C PRO A 41 3.25 12.07 9.56
N ALA A 42 2.14 12.58 10.07
CA ALA A 42 1.70 12.34 11.44
C ALA A 42 0.52 11.35 11.52
N LYS A 43 -0.33 11.33 10.49
CA LYS A 43 -1.56 10.55 10.48
C LYS A 43 -1.88 9.97 9.11
N LEU A 44 -2.39 8.74 9.08
CA LEU A 44 -2.88 8.07 7.88
C LEU A 44 -4.40 7.91 7.99
N SER A 45 -5.10 8.13 6.88
CA SER A 45 -6.56 8.07 6.84
C SER A 45 -7.10 7.46 5.56
N LEU A 46 -8.11 6.59 5.71
CA LEU A 46 -9.00 6.19 4.63
C LEU A 46 -10.32 6.92 4.77
N TYR A 47 -10.79 7.50 3.67
CA TYR A 47 -12.09 8.18 3.60
C TYR A 47 -13.00 7.49 2.57
N PHE A 48 -14.08 6.87 3.04
CA PHE A 48 -15.07 6.22 2.19
C PHE A 48 -16.18 7.21 1.79
N LEU A 49 -16.10 7.72 0.57
CA LEU A 49 -16.96 8.81 0.07
C LEU A 49 -18.45 8.44 0.07
N LYS A 50 -18.81 7.20 -0.30
CA LYS A 50 -20.21 6.77 -0.43
C LYS A 50 -20.98 6.79 0.89
N ILE A 51 -20.29 6.60 2.01
CA ILE A 51 -20.88 6.50 3.35
C ILE A 51 -20.39 7.61 4.28
N ASN A 52 -19.61 8.56 3.75
CA ASN A 52 -19.05 9.69 4.48
C ASN A 52 -18.28 9.28 5.76
N GLN A 53 -17.48 8.22 5.68
CA GLN A 53 -16.79 7.67 6.86
C GLN A 53 -15.27 7.74 6.73
N LYS A 54 -14.61 8.30 7.75
CA LYS A 54 -13.15 8.34 7.87
C LYS A 54 -12.70 7.36 8.95
N THR A 55 -11.64 6.60 8.66
CA THR A 55 -10.90 5.84 9.68
C THR A 55 -9.42 6.23 9.60
N SER A 56 -8.75 6.28 10.75
CA SER A 56 -7.40 6.82 10.85
C SER A 56 -6.52 6.04 11.81
N VAL A 57 -5.21 6.07 11.55
CA VAL A 57 -4.16 5.57 12.45
C VAL A 57 -3.01 6.57 12.53
N ASP A 58 -2.28 6.58 13.64
CA ASP A 58 -1.04 7.35 13.75
C ASP A 58 0.07 6.68 12.93
N VAL A 59 0.93 7.51 12.35
CA VAL A 59 2.06 7.04 11.55
C VAL A 59 3.08 6.32 12.43
N SER A 60 3.62 5.21 11.91
CA SER A 60 4.71 4.46 12.53
C SER A 60 5.86 4.32 11.55
N ASN A 61 7.03 4.84 11.91
CA ASN A 61 8.25 4.75 11.10
C ASN A 61 8.65 3.29 10.81
N LEU A 62 8.33 2.36 11.72
CA LEU A 62 8.57 0.93 11.52
C LEU A 62 7.88 0.42 10.25
N TYR A 63 6.60 0.76 10.04
CA TYR A 63 5.87 0.28 8.87
C TYR A 63 6.31 0.99 7.59
N ILE A 64 6.74 2.25 7.66
CA ILE A 64 7.35 2.96 6.54
C ILE A 64 8.64 2.26 6.08
N ASP A 65 9.52 1.89 7.02
CA ASP A 65 10.80 1.25 6.70
C ASP A 65 10.60 -0.19 6.21
N LEU A 66 9.67 -0.95 6.80
CA LEU A 66 9.27 -2.28 6.30
C LEU A 66 8.72 -2.19 4.87
N LEU A 67 7.89 -1.20 4.58
CA LEU A 67 7.38 -0.97 3.23
C LEU A 67 8.51 -0.62 2.26
N LYS A 68 9.46 0.23 2.64
CA LYS A 68 10.62 0.58 1.80
C LYS A 68 11.39 -0.68 1.38
N ASN A 69 11.62 -1.61 2.32
CA ASN A 69 12.24 -2.89 2.04
C ASN A 69 11.38 -3.75 1.10
N LEU A 70 10.06 -3.79 1.29
CA LEU A 70 9.15 -4.50 0.38
C LEU A 70 9.23 -3.95 -1.04
N VAL A 71 9.26 -2.62 -1.21
CA VAL A 71 9.36 -1.96 -2.52
C VAL A 71 10.66 -2.33 -3.21
N LEU A 72 11.80 -2.24 -2.51
CA LEU A 72 13.12 -2.60 -3.07
C LEU A 72 13.18 -4.08 -3.47
N ASN A 73 12.74 -4.99 -2.60
CA ASN A 73 12.70 -6.41 -2.90
C ASN A 73 11.76 -6.73 -4.08
N THR A 74 10.66 -5.99 -4.22
CA THR A 74 9.73 -6.14 -5.35
C THR A 74 10.37 -5.64 -6.65
N ALA A 75 11.08 -4.51 -6.60
CA ALA A 75 11.82 -3.99 -7.75
C ALA A 75 12.90 -4.98 -8.22
N ASP A 76 13.66 -5.59 -7.31
CA ASP A 76 14.68 -6.59 -7.64
C ASP A 76 14.07 -7.83 -8.33
N LYS A 77 12.91 -8.29 -7.86
CA LYS A 77 12.16 -9.39 -8.51
C LYS A 77 11.71 -9.01 -9.91
N ILE A 78 11.20 -7.79 -10.10
CA ILE A 78 10.79 -7.30 -11.43
C ILE A 78 11.99 -7.24 -12.37
N LEU A 79 13.11 -6.68 -11.93
CA LEU A 79 14.33 -6.53 -12.73
C LEU A 79 14.94 -7.89 -13.12
N SER A 80 14.86 -8.88 -12.23
CA SER A 80 15.27 -10.26 -12.50
C SER A 80 14.23 -11.09 -13.25
N GLN A 81 13.10 -10.48 -13.65
CA GLN A 81 11.96 -11.13 -14.30
C GLN A 81 11.39 -12.31 -13.49
N ASN A 82 11.53 -12.27 -12.17
CA ASN A 82 11.00 -13.28 -11.27
C ASN A 82 9.53 -13.01 -10.96
N PHE A 83 8.65 -13.54 -11.81
CA PHE A 83 7.18 -13.48 -11.67
C PHE A 83 6.60 -14.78 -11.10
N THR A 84 7.33 -15.43 -10.20
CA THR A 84 6.90 -16.70 -9.61
C THR A 84 5.58 -16.53 -8.85
N ILE A 85 4.62 -17.41 -9.12
CA ILE A 85 3.30 -17.44 -8.48
C ILE A 85 3.47 -17.68 -6.97
N THR A 86 2.78 -16.89 -6.14
CA THR A 86 2.76 -17.07 -4.68
C THR A 86 1.43 -17.66 -4.22
N GLN A 87 1.40 -18.30 -3.04
CA GLN A 87 0.15 -18.80 -2.45
C GLN A 87 -0.90 -17.70 -2.27
N GLU A 88 -0.47 -16.50 -1.90
CA GLU A 88 -1.35 -15.32 -1.79
C GLU A 88 -1.92 -14.91 -3.16
N SER A 89 -1.12 -14.95 -4.23
CA SER A 89 -1.60 -14.64 -5.58
C SER A 89 -2.68 -15.61 -6.07
N LEU A 90 -2.66 -16.86 -5.60
CA LEU A 90 -3.69 -17.86 -5.93
C LEU A 90 -5.06 -17.48 -5.35
N GLN A 91 -5.11 -16.80 -4.20
CA GLN A 91 -6.36 -16.37 -3.57
C GLN A 91 -7.11 -15.33 -4.42
N ASN A 92 -6.40 -14.59 -5.27
CA ASN A 92 -6.96 -13.53 -6.11
C ASN A 92 -7.23 -13.99 -7.56
N CYS A 93 -7.05 -15.28 -7.88
CA CYS A 93 -7.12 -15.78 -9.25
C CYS A 93 -8.50 -15.65 -9.90
N ASN A 94 -9.59 -15.61 -9.13
CA ASN A 94 -10.96 -15.50 -9.64
C ASN A 94 -11.26 -14.09 -10.18
N ASP A 95 -10.66 -13.06 -9.58
CA ASP A 95 -10.87 -11.65 -9.93
C ASP A 95 -9.68 -11.05 -10.70
N CYS A 96 -8.64 -11.84 -10.98
CA CYS A 96 -7.42 -11.38 -11.66
C CYS A 96 -7.64 -11.17 -13.16
N CYS A 97 -7.46 -9.94 -13.64
CA CYS A 97 -7.58 -9.59 -15.06
C CYS A 97 -6.53 -10.26 -15.98
N TYR A 98 -5.41 -10.74 -15.42
CA TYR A 98 -4.35 -11.42 -16.16
C TYR A 98 -4.51 -12.94 -16.22
N GLN A 99 -5.62 -13.50 -15.72
CA GLN A 99 -5.85 -14.94 -15.63
C GLN A 99 -5.61 -15.69 -16.96
N LYS A 100 -5.98 -15.08 -18.10
CA LYS A 100 -5.87 -15.70 -19.44
C LYS A 100 -4.44 -15.84 -19.96
N ILE A 101 -3.50 -15.06 -19.42
CA ILE A 101 -2.08 -15.08 -19.83
C ILE A 101 -1.16 -15.54 -18.71
N CYS A 102 -1.71 -15.75 -17.50
CA CYS A 102 -0.96 -16.27 -16.37
C CYS A 102 -0.50 -17.69 -16.71
N PRO A 103 0.79 -18.02 -16.53
CA PRO A 103 1.34 -19.33 -16.84
C PRO A 103 0.94 -20.38 -15.78
N LYS A 104 -0.32 -20.34 -15.29
CA LYS A 104 -0.87 -21.11 -14.17
C LYS A 104 -0.19 -22.48 -14.07
N LEU A 105 0.32 -22.83 -12.89
CA LEU A 105 0.75 -24.21 -12.63
C LEU A 105 -0.39 -25.13 -13.11
N PRO A 106 -0.13 -26.08 -14.03
CA PRO A 106 -1.14 -27.06 -14.40
C PRO A 106 -1.54 -27.84 -13.14
N ASN A 107 -2.84 -28.13 -13.02
CA ASN A 107 -3.39 -29.03 -11.99
C ASN A 107 -2.69 -30.38 -12.02
#